data_AF-A0A2G9UT33-F1
#
_entry.id   AF-A0A2G9UT33-F1
#
_cell.length_a   1.000
_cell.length_b   1.000
_cell.length_c   1.000
_cell.angle_alpha   90.00
_cell.angle_beta   90.00
_cell.angle_gamma   90.00
#
_symmetry.space_group_name_H-M   'P 1'
#
loop_
_entity.id
_entity.type
_entity.pdbx_description
1 polymer ?
#
loop_
_entity_poly.entity_id
_entity_poly.type
_entity_poly.pdbx_seq_one_letter_code
_entity_poly.pdbx_strand_id
1 'polypeptide(L)'
;MANDEDTNTHGGVMTLCGMDPSHYQGPIAWEPLTVEDYWRINLRGVSIQDYTIAYGPISAIVDTGTSLIAGPTDAIQTVILWNYANMDSTCINSFFIQRYIKQLELIWVIGAK
;
A
#
# COMPACT_ATOMS: atom_id res chain seq x y z
N MET A 1 -31.73 -1.99 4.53
CA MET A 1 -31.64 -2.62 5.86
C MET A 1 -30.17 -2.95 6.05
N ALA A 2 -29.37 -2.31 6.90
CA ALA A 2 -29.68 -1.54 8.10
C ALA A 2 -29.56 -0.02 7.91
N ASN A 3 -30.32 0.70 8.73
CA ASN A 3 -30.14 2.12 8.99
C ASN A 3 -29.01 2.19 10.01
N ASP A 4 -27.84 2.65 9.59
CA ASP A 4 -26.71 2.86 10.49
C ASP A 4 -26.47 4.37 10.55
N GLU A 5 -26.93 5.00 11.63
CA GLU A 5 -26.53 6.38 11.96
C GLU A 5 -25.12 6.36 12.58
N ASP A 6 -24.19 5.68 11.91
CA ASP A 6 -22.78 5.82 12.21
C ASP A 6 -22.30 7.13 11.57
N THR A 7 -22.24 8.18 12.39
CA THR A 7 -21.71 9.51 12.00
C THR A 7 -20.20 9.50 11.73
N ASN A 8 -19.59 8.32 11.63
CA ASN A 8 -18.19 8.16 11.30
C ASN A 8 -17.96 8.58 9.83
N THR A 9 -17.41 9.77 9.66
CA THR A 9 -17.15 10.40 8.36
C THR A 9 -16.07 9.70 7.54
N HIS A 10 -15.54 8.56 7.99
CA HIS A 10 -14.42 7.83 7.39
C HIS A 10 -14.90 6.45 6.90
N GLY A 11 -15.65 6.45 5.80
CA GLY A 11 -16.11 5.24 5.11
C GLY A 11 -15.45 5.03 3.75
N GLY A 12 -15.84 3.95 3.07
CA GLY A 12 -15.50 3.67 1.68
C GLY A 12 -16.75 3.41 0.83
N VAL A 13 -16.62 3.49 -0.49
CA VAL A 13 -17.71 3.25 -1.45
C VAL A 13 -17.32 2.11 -2.39
N MET A 14 -18.25 1.20 -2.66
CA MET A 14 -18.10 0.12 -3.63
C MET A 14 -19.03 0.36 -4.82
N THR A 15 -18.44 0.66 -5.98
CA THR A 15 -19.18 0.78 -7.25
C THR A 15 -19.22 -0.57 -7.94
N LEU A 16 -20.43 -1.05 -8.26
CA LEU A 16 -20.65 -2.30 -8.97
C LEU A 16 -21.05 -2.04 -10.43
N CYS A 17 -20.68 -2.98 -11.31
CA CYS A 17 -21.06 -2.98 -12.73
C CYS A 17 -20.52 -1.80 -13.56
N GLY A 18 -19.50 -1.09 -13.08
CA GLY A 18 -18.91 0.03 -13.80
C GLY A 18 -17.88 0.80 -12.99
N MET A 19 -17.54 1.97 -13.50
CA MET A 19 -16.62 2.92 -12.89
C MET A 19 -17.38 4.23 -12.65
N ASP A 20 -17.04 4.95 -11.57
CA ASP A 20 -17.57 6.27 -11.28
C ASP A 20 -16.44 7.32 -11.42
N PRO A 21 -16.42 8.10 -12.52
CA PRO A 21 -15.39 9.12 -12.75
C PRO A 21 -15.31 10.23 -11.71
N SER A 22 -16.31 10.37 -10.83
CA SER A 22 -16.24 11.35 -9.74
C SER A 22 -15.26 10.96 -8.63
N HIS A 23 -14.83 9.70 -8.58
CA HIS A 23 -13.98 9.14 -7.52
C HIS A 23 -12.49 8.99 -7.91
N TYR A 24 -12.08 9.40 -9.12
CA TYR A 24 -10.67 9.38 -9.54
C TYR A 24 -10.32 10.54 -10.47
N GLN A 25 -9.03 10.84 -10.61
CA GLN A 25 -8.51 11.84 -11.54
C GLN A 25 -7.50 11.20 -12.49
N GLY A 26 -7.50 11.64 -13.75
CA GLY A 26 -6.59 11.11 -14.77
C GLY A 26 -7.00 9.72 -15.31
N PRO A 27 -6.18 9.12 -16.17
CA PRO A 27 -6.43 7.80 -16.74
C PRO A 27 -6.17 6.68 -15.71
N ILE A 28 -6.92 5.59 -15.84
CA ILE A 28 -6.69 4.36 -15.06
C ILE A 28 -5.57 3.56 -15.74
N ALA A 29 -4.54 3.22 -14.97
CA ALA A 29 -3.52 2.26 -15.37
C ALA A 29 -4.03 0.83 -15.09
N TRP A 30 -3.96 -0.05 -16.09
CA TRP A 30 -4.42 -1.43 -15.99
C TRP A 30 -3.22 -2.37 -15.95
N GLU A 31 -3.27 -3.34 -15.04
CA GLU A 31 -2.29 -4.43 -14.92
C GLU A 31 -3.04 -5.76 -14.99
N PRO A 32 -2.61 -6.74 -15.82
CA PRO A 32 -3.25 -8.04 -15.87
C PRO A 32 -3.09 -8.81 -14.56
N LEU A 33 -4.10 -9.64 -14.26
CA LEU A 33 -3.98 -10.63 -13.18
C LEU A 33 -2.94 -11.68 -13.56
N THR A 34 -2.16 -12.09 -12.56
CA THR A 34 -1.18 -13.18 -12.69
C THR A 34 -1.83 -14.55 -12.60
N VAL A 35 -2.90 -14.67 -11.81
CA VAL A 35 -3.80 -15.82 -11.77
C VAL A 35 -5.16 -15.35 -11.22
N GLU A 36 -6.21 -16.10 -11.50
CA GLU A 36 -7.59 -15.81 -11.06
C GLU A 36 -7.93 -16.48 -9.71
N ASP A 37 -7.07 -16.36 -8.71
CA ASP A 37 -7.33 -16.82 -7.33
C ASP A 37 -7.55 -15.66 -6.35
N TYR A 38 -6.93 -14.52 -6.63
CA TYR A 38 -6.99 -13.26 -5.91
C TYR A 38 -6.88 -12.10 -6.91
N TRP A 39 -7.08 -10.86 -6.43
CA TRP A 39 -6.68 -9.64 -7.15
C TRP A 39 -5.16 -9.52 -7.16
N ARG A 40 -4.50 -10.47 -7.81
CA ARG A 40 -3.06 -10.69 -7.76
C ARG A 40 -2.37 -10.19 -9.02
N ILE A 41 -1.49 -9.23 -8.86
CA ILE A 41 -0.75 -8.57 -9.93
C ILE A 41 0.76 -8.71 -9.74
N ASN A 42 1.53 -8.41 -10.78
CA ASN A 42 2.98 -8.26 -10.67
C ASN A 42 3.34 -6.79 -10.48
N LEU A 43 4.11 -6.51 -9.44
CA LEU A 43 4.87 -5.26 -9.33
C LEU A 43 6.23 -5.45 -10.00
N ARG A 44 6.86 -4.36 -10.40
CA ARG A 44 8.25 -4.36 -10.91
C ARG A 44 9.28 -4.03 -9.84
N GLY A 45 8.82 -3.43 -8.75
CA GLY A 45 9.68 -3.03 -7.65
C GLY A 45 8.92 -2.29 -6.57
N VAL A 46 9.56 -2.22 -5.42
CA VAL A 46 9.12 -1.47 -4.24
C VAL A 46 10.32 -0.65 -3.76
N SER A 47 10.13 0.64 -3.52
CA SER A 47 11.18 1.51 -2.96
C SER A 47 10.63 2.42 -1.88
N ILE A 48 11.52 2.94 -1.04
CA ILE A 48 11.27 4.11 -0.18
C ILE A 48 12.16 5.21 -0.72
N GLN A 49 11.56 6.29 -1.24
CA GLN A 49 12.31 7.32 -1.95
C GLN A 49 13.22 6.68 -3.03
N ASP A 50 14.52 6.96 -2.98
CA ASP A 50 15.53 6.42 -3.89
C ASP A 50 16.10 5.05 -3.45
N TYR A 51 15.65 4.53 -2.29
CA TYR A 51 16.13 3.25 -1.75
C TYR A 51 15.26 2.09 -2.22
N THR A 52 15.82 1.20 -3.05
CA THR A 52 15.13 0.01 -3.55
C THR A 52 15.01 -1.06 -2.47
N ILE A 53 13.80 -1.49 -2.15
CA ILE A 53 13.50 -2.59 -1.22
C ILE A 53 13.49 -3.92 -1.96
N ALA A 54 12.81 -3.96 -3.10
CA ALA A 54 12.65 -5.16 -3.90
C ALA A 54 12.57 -4.80 -5.39
N TYR A 55 13.03 -5.70 -6.25
CA TYR A 55 13.08 -5.51 -7.70
C TYR A 55 12.73 -6.80 -8.44
N GLY A 56 12.12 -6.67 -9.62
CA GLY A 56 11.69 -7.78 -10.47
C GLY A 56 10.18 -8.01 -10.37
N PRO A 57 9.64 -9.07 -11.01
CA PRO A 57 8.24 -9.41 -10.84
C PRO A 57 8.00 -9.85 -9.39
N ILE A 58 7.35 -8.98 -8.62
CA ILE A 58 6.96 -9.25 -7.23
C ILE A 58 5.45 -9.49 -7.26
N SER A 59 5.04 -10.69 -6.86
CA SER A 59 3.62 -11.00 -6.69
C SER A 59 3.03 -10.17 -5.56
N ALA A 60 1.97 -9.42 -5.85
CA ALA A 60 1.24 -8.60 -4.88
C ALA A 60 -0.26 -8.82 -5.00
N ILE A 61 -0.97 -8.67 -3.88
CA ILE A 61 -2.44 -8.80 -3.80
C ILE A 61 -3.02 -7.44 -3.40
N VAL A 62 -4.04 -7.00 -4.13
CA VAL A 62 -4.83 -5.82 -3.77
C VAL A 62 -5.96 -6.26 -2.83
N ASP A 63 -5.85 -5.91 -1.56
CA ASP A 63 -6.76 -6.38 -0.50
C ASP A 63 -7.26 -5.22 0.37
N THR A 64 -8.49 -4.75 0.12
CA THR A 64 -9.14 -3.71 0.93
C THR A 64 -9.62 -4.23 2.29
N GLY A 65 -9.54 -5.54 2.54
CA GLY A 65 -9.90 -6.17 3.81
C GLY A 65 -8.79 -6.17 4.86
N THR A 66 -7.57 -5.77 4.49
CA THR A 66 -6.41 -5.75 5.39
C THR A 66 -6.02 -4.30 5.76
N SER A 67 -5.88 -4.01 7.06
CA SER A 67 -5.55 -2.66 7.55
C SER A 67 -4.08 -2.26 7.38
N LEU A 68 -3.18 -3.20 7.08
CA LEU A 68 -1.73 -3.03 7.04
C LEU A 68 -1.14 -3.51 5.71
N ILE A 69 0.01 -2.94 5.34
CA ILE A 69 0.83 -3.50 4.26
C ILE A 69 1.60 -4.69 4.81
N ALA A 70 1.42 -5.86 4.18
CA ALA A 70 2.16 -7.07 4.48
C ALA A 70 3.10 -7.43 3.32
N GLY A 71 4.21 -8.08 3.63
CA GLY A 71 5.19 -8.52 2.63
C GLY A 71 6.19 -9.50 3.22
N PRO A 72 7.14 -9.98 2.39
CA PRO A 72 8.24 -10.84 2.83
C PRO A 72 9.00 -10.25 4.02
N THR A 73 9.40 -11.10 4.97
CA THR A 73 10.03 -10.67 6.24
C THR A 73 11.30 -9.85 6.00
N ASP A 74 12.11 -10.22 5.02
CA ASP A 74 13.32 -9.52 4.60
C ASP A 74 13.03 -8.12 4.04
N ALA A 75 11.98 -7.98 3.21
CA ALA A 75 11.53 -6.70 2.69
C ALA A 75 11.02 -5.77 3.80
N ILE A 76 10.20 -6.30 4.71
CA ILE A 76 9.69 -5.53 5.86
C ILE A 76 10.82 -5.15 6.82
N GLN A 77 11.78 -6.05 7.08
CA GLN A 77 12.94 -5.74 7.90
C GLN A 77 13.79 -4.62 7.27
N THR A 78 13.95 -4.65 5.95
CA THR A 78 14.66 -3.60 5.21
C THR A 78 13.97 -2.23 5.38
N VAL A 79 12.64 -2.17 5.27
CA VAL A 79 11.85 -0.96 5.54
C VAL A 79 12.10 -0.43 6.96
N ILE A 80 12.05 -1.33 7.95
CA ILE A 80 12.21 -0.99 9.36
C ILE A 80 13.62 -0.44 9.63
N LEU A 81 14.66 -1.11 9.12
CA LEU A 81 16.05 -0.68 9.27
C LEU A 81 16.31 0.66 8.58
N TRP A 82 15.77 0.85 7.36
CA TRP A 82 15.85 2.12 6.66
C TRP A 82 15.22 3.24 7.48
N ASN A 83 14.04 3.00 8.09
CA ASN A 83 13.38 3.99 8.93
C ASN A 83 14.29 4.36 10.12
N TYR A 84 14.76 3.38 10.90
CA TYR A 84 15.63 3.63 12.04
C TYR A 84 16.90 4.41 11.69
N ALA A 85 17.51 4.14 10.54
CA ALA A 85 18.71 4.85 10.09
C ALA A 85 18.46 6.32 9.70
N ASN A 86 17.20 6.67 9.37
CA ASN A 86 16.80 8.00 8.90
C ASN A 86 15.89 8.74 9.90
N MET A 87 15.67 8.19 11.10
CA MET A 87 14.94 8.87 12.16
C MET A 87 15.76 10.03 12.73
N ASP A 88 15.12 11.18 12.95
CA ASP A 88 15.70 12.26 13.73
C ASP A 88 15.96 11.79 15.18
N SER A 89 17.15 12.10 15.68
CA SER A 89 17.64 11.83 17.03
C SER A 89 16.71 12.31 18.16
N THR A 90 15.77 13.20 17.87
CA THR A 90 14.77 13.69 18.83
C THR A 90 13.59 12.71 19.06
N CYS A 91 13.36 11.74 18.17
CA CYS A 91 12.26 10.77 18.25
C CYS A 91 12.58 9.49 19.06
N ILE A 92 13.81 9.32 19.56
CA ILE A 92 14.29 8.04 20.15
C ILE A 92 13.65 7.74 21.53
N ASN A 93 12.97 8.69 22.17
CA ASN A 93 12.43 8.52 23.53
C ASN A 93 11.05 7.84 23.60
N SER A 94 10.49 7.32 22.50
CA SER A 94 9.16 6.68 22.53
C SER A 94 9.03 5.52 21.54
N PHE A 95 8.92 4.29 22.08
CA PHE A 95 8.62 3.08 21.32
C PHE A 95 7.12 3.04 20.96
N PHE A 96 6.77 3.54 19.76
CA PHE A 96 5.47 3.30 19.17
C PHE A 96 5.64 2.72 17.76
N ILE A 97 5.74 1.39 17.66
CA ILE A 97 5.93 0.69 16.37
C ILE A 97 4.77 0.97 15.38
N GLN A 98 3.57 1.28 15.88
CA GLN A 98 2.41 1.47 15.00
C GLN A 98 2.26 2.86 14.37
N ARG A 99 2.89 3.92 14.91
CA ARG A 99 2.64 5.29 14.43
C ARG A 99 3.58 5.74 13.30
N TYR A 100 4.75 5.11 13.15
CA TYR A 100 5.82 5.64 12.28
C TYR A 100 5.84 5.12 10.84
N ILE A 101 5.13 4.04 10.49
CA ILE A 101 5.02 3.60 9.09
C ILE A 101 4.09 4.53 8.28
N LYS A 102 3.20 5.28 8.94
CA LYS A 102 2.26 6.21 8.26
C LYS A 102 2.91 7.40 7.56
N GLN A 103 4.20 7.66 7.77
CA GLN A 103 4.92 8.80 7.16
C GLN A 103 5.95 8.37 6.10
N LEU A 104 6.10 7.07 5.83
CA LEU A 104 6.99 6.61 4.78
C LEU A 104 6.25 6.61 3.44
N GLU A 105 6.79 7.33 2.47
CA GLU A 105 6.36 7.25 1.07
C GLU A 105 6.95 5.99 0.44
N LEU A 106 6.16 4.92 0.45
CA LEU A 106 6.44 3.71 -0.32
C LEU A 106 6.02 3.91 -1.77
N ILE A 107 6.94 3.66 -2.69
CA ILE A 107 6.71 3.73 -4.13
C ILE A 107 6.56 2.31 -4.66
N TRP A 108 5.40 2.03 -5.26
CA TRP A 108 5.08 0.76 -5.92
C TRP A 108 5.13 0.96 -7.43
N VAL A 109 6.00 0.23 -8.11
CA VAL A 109 6.12 0.33 -9.57
C VAL A 109 5.20 -0.72 -10.21
N ILE A 110 4.09 -0.26 -10.78
CA ILE A 110 3.08 -1.08 -11.46
C ILE A 110 3.17 -0.83 -12.98
N GLY A 111 3.07 -1.88 -13.81
CA GLY A 111 3.01 -1.74 -15.26
C GLY A 111 4.34 -1.56 -16.00
N ALA A 112 4.27 -1.73 -17.32
CA ALA A 112 5.33 -1.34 -18.24
C ALA A 112 5.30 0.19 -18.45
N LYS A 113 6.48 0.81 -18.63
CA LYS A 113 6.55 2.16 -19.20
C LYS A 113 6.20 2.09 -20.68
#